data_AF-A0A6P5AXP7-F1
#
_entry.id   AF-A0A6P5AXP7-F1
#
_cell.length_a   1.000
_cell.length_b   1.000
_cell.length_c   1.000
_cell.angle_alpha   90.00
_cell.angle_beta   90.00
_cell.angle_gamma   90.00
#
_symmetry.space_group_name_H-M   'P 1'
#
loop_
_entity.id
_entity.type
_entity.pdbx_description
1 polymer ?
#
loop_
_entity_poly.entity_id
_entity_poly.type
_entity_poly.pdbx_seq_one_letter_code
_entity_poly.pdbx_strand_id
1 'polypeptide(L)'
;MVQGCFDDKTTLSEEIEAGHIYIVDCGILDGLEPNSTKGNFYFAAPLALFHVNRLGDFLPIAIQLNQRPGNDNPVFTSEDSDIDWLMAKIFLRNADAQLQLVVSHLLDTHLVMEPFAVATYRQLPGVHPLYKLLVPHFRGMLGINVFVREALLKEGGVLDDVMSLGPQGRHELLRKCYKAFNLRALDLPASLKDRGLDDFRLLPGYRYRDDGMMIWGCIEKFVTDMLSLHYDRDATLQDDLELQRWISDVYEHGFNWEDNQDRGIPHRIKSLQQLVDIVTIIIWTCSVQHAAVNGGARDTYGFVPNAPLCLRRPPPPWKGIVGMTDIVRTLPDMDTALLQTGIADMMCEEPRDEVYLSHYPERHFVEENARAVIDEFQYNITAINDAIAKRNTLGDVPNTYLLPQNIPNSISR
;
A
#
# COMPACT_ATOMS: atom_id res chain seq x y z
N MET A 1 -14.15 27.82 -10.13
CA MET A 1 -13.87 26.55 -10.84
C MET A 1 -14.70 25.41 -10.26
N VAL A 2 -14.71 25.23 -8.93
CA VAL A 2 -15.40 24.10 -8.27
C VAL A 2 -16.65 24.48 -7.46
N GLN A 3 -17.18 25.70 -7.62
CA GLN A 3 -18.33 26.18 -6.83
C GLN A 3 -19.60 25.32 -7.03
N GLY A 4 -19.77 24.73 -8.22
CA GLY A 4 -20.88 23.82 -8.52
C GLY A 4 -20.82 22.49 -7.76
N CYS A 5 -19.68 22.16 -7.15
CA CYS A 5 -19.46 20.92 -6.40
C CYS A 5 -19.85 21.04 -4.90
N PHE A 6 -20.31 22.21 -4.44
CA PHE A 6 -20.64 22.46 -3.04
C PHE A 6 -22.16 22.62 -2.86
N ASP A 7 -22.72 21.90 -1.89
CA ASP A 7 -24.17 21.88 -1.60
C ASP A 7 -24.65 23.18 -0.94
N ASP A 8 -23.74 23.90 -0.29
CA ASP A 8 -23.97 25.23 0.27
C ASP A 8 -23.28 26.28 -0.57
N LYS A 9 -23.68 27.54 -0.40
CA LYS A 9 -22.89 28.68 -0.90
C LYS A 9 -21.54 28.84 -0.16
N THR A 10 -20.97 27.76 0.38
CA THR A 10 -19.62 27.74 0.92
C THR A 10 -18.63 27.91 -0.21
N THR A 11 -17.50 28.51 0.12
CA THR A 11 -16.37 28.72 -0.76
C THR A 11 -15.37 27.58 -0.57
N LEU A 12 -14.50 27.36 -1.57
CA LEU A 12 -13.41 26.38 -1.44
C LEU A 12 -12.54 26.64 -0.21
N SER A 13 -12.29 27.91 0.14
CA SER A 13 -11.52 28.28 1.33
C SER A 13 -12.20 27.84 2.62
N GLU A 14 -13.52 28.02 2.72
CA GLU A 14 -14.29 27.58 3.90
C GLU A 14 -14.30 26.05 4.02
N GLU A 15 -14.42 25.30 2.92
CA GLU A 15 -14.36 23.83 2.95
C GLU A 15 -12.95 23.29 3.28
N ILE A 16 -11.88 23.99 2.86
CA ILE A 16 -10.50 23.67 3.26
C ILE A 16 -10.34 23.90 4.77
N GLU A 17 -10.77 25.05 5.28
CA GLU A 17 -10.70 25.37 6.71
C GLU A 17 -11.54 24.41 7.57
N ALA A 18 -12.66 23.91 7.04
CA ALA A 18 -13.50 22.92 7.69
C ALA A 18 -12.93 21.49 7.64
N GLY A 19 -11.91 21.22 6.82
CA GLY A 19 -11.30 19.89 6.70
C GLY A 19 -12.05 18.91 5.78
N HIS A 20 -12.86 19.41 4.85
CA HIS A 20 -13.62 18.58 3.90
C HIS A 20 -12.93 18.42 2.53
N ILE A 21 -11.80 19.09 2.30
CA ILE A 21 -11.03 19.04 1.06
C ILE A 21 -9.77 18.20 1.24
N TYR A 22 -9.58 17.24 0.33
CA TYR A 22 -8.44 16.33 0.31
C TYR A 22 -7.69 16.44 -1.02
N ILE A 23 -6.41 16.07 -1.02
CA ILE A 23 -5.55 16.15 -2.20
C ILE A 23 -4.77 14.86 -2.40
N VAL A 24 -4.64 14.46 -3.67
CA VAL A 24 -3.62 13.52 -4.12
C VAL A 24 -2.67 14.27 -5.04
N ASP A 25 -1.38 14.24 -4.71
CA ASP A 25 -0.31 14.83 -5.52
C ASP A 25 0.64 13.73 -6.01
N CYS A 26 0.59 13.45 -7.31
CA CYS A 26 1.44 12.47 -7.98
C CYS A 26 2.74 13.10 -8.52
N GLY A 27 3.18 14.25 -7.98
CA GLY A 27 4.36 14.98 -8.42
C GLY A 27 5.67 14.20 -8.38
N ILE A 28 5.75 13.12 -7.60
CA ILE A 28 6.90 12.20 -7.59
C ILE A 28 7.13 11.52 -8.96
N LEU A 29 6.10 11.47 -9.81
CA LEU A 29 6.19 10.95 -11.18
C LEU A 29 6.77 11.97 -12.17
N ASP A 30 6.83 13.27 -11.82
CA ASP A 30 7.29 14.31 -12.73
C ASP A 30 8.76 14.09 -13.14
N GLY A 31 9.01 14.21 -14.44
CA GLY A 31 10.32 13.99 -15.04
C GLY A 31 10.80 12.54 -15.11
N LEU A 32 10.00 11.55 -14.68
CA LEU A 32 10.36 10.13 -14.84
C LEU A 32 10.28 9.67 -16.30
N GLU A 33 11.02 8.61 -16.63
CA GLU A 33 11.10 8.10 -17.99
C GLU A 33 9.87 7.26 -18.38
N PRO A 34 9.15 7.61 -19.47
CA PRO A 34 8.06 6.79 -20.00
C PRO A 34 8.58 5.51 -20.66
N ASN A 35 7.71 4.52 -20.74
CA ASN A 35 8.02 3.25 -21.36
C ASN A 35 7.98 3.37 -22.89
N SER A 36 9.07 2.96 -23.54
CA SER A 36 9.20 2.90 -25.00
C SER A 36 9.52 1.49 -25.53
N THR A 37 9.46 0.44 -24.71
CA THR A 37 9.88 -0.93 -25.08
C THR A 37 8.97 -1.56 -26.14
N LYS A 38 7.64 -1.36 -26.02
CA LYS A 38 6.61 -1.85 -26.96
C LYS A 38 5.84 -0.70 -27.63
N GLY A 39 6.57 0.34 -27.99
CA GLY A 39 6.04 1.60 -28.50
C GLY A 39 5.91 2.65 -27.39
N ASN A 40 5.48 3.86 -27.75
CA ASN A 40 5.43 4.96 -26.80
C ASN A 40 4.21 4.85 -25.89
N PHE A 41 4.46 4.56 -24.62
CA PHE A 41 3.48 4.79 -23.56
C PHE A 41 3.67 6.16 -22.92
N TYR A 42 2.62 6.64 -22.28
CA TYR A 42 2.53 7.96 -21.69
C TYR A 42 1.91 7.83 -20.30
N PHE A 43 2.31 8.70 -19.40
CA PHE A 43 1.65 8.92 -18.11
C PHE A 43 1.67 10.42 -17.83
N ALA A 44 1.08 10.82 -16.70
CA ALA A 44 1.10 12.19 -16.23
C ALA A 44 1.48 12.22 -14.74
N ALA A 45 1.76 13.42 -14.20
CA ALA A 45 2.04 13.65 -12.78
C ALA A 45 0.94 14.55 -12.17
N PRO A 46 -0.30 14.03 -12.01
CA PRO A 46 -1.46 14.84 -11.72
C PRO A 46 -1.52 15.34 -10.28
N LEU A 47 -2.26 16.44 -10.09
CA LEU A 47 -2.84 16.85 -8.81
C LEU A 47 -4.36 16.69 -8.90
N ALA A 48 -4.98 16.06 -7.90
CA ALA A 48 -6.42 15.89 -7.82
C ALA A 48 -6.96 16.37 -6.48
N LEU A 49 -7.99 17.21 -6.52
CA LEU A 49 -8.74 17.64 -5.35
C LEU A 49 -10.01 16.82 -5.21
N PHE A 50 -10.32 16.48 -3.97
CA PHE A 50 -11.51 15.74 -3.57
C PHE A 50 -12.26 16.49 -2.48
N HIS A 51 -13.58 16.30 -2.44
CA HIS A 51 -14.48 16.89 -1.46
C HIS A 51 -15.29 15.79 -0.79
N VAL A 52 -15.41 15.84 0.53
CA VAL A 52 -16.39 15.06 1.29
C VAL A 52 -17.67 15.87 1.37
N ASN A 53 -18.70 15.47 0.63
CA ASN A 53 -19.99 16.16 0.66
C ASN A 53 -20.76 15.90 1.97
N ARG A 54 -21.92 16.53 2.13
CA ARG A 54 -22.77 16.36 3.34
C ARG A 54 -23.34 14.97 3.55
N LEU A 55 -23.41 14.17 2.48
CA LEU A 55 -23.82 12.76 2.56
C LEU A 55 -22.65 11.86 2.99
N GLY A 56 -21.43 12.40 3.03
CA GLY A 56 -20.21 11.67 3.32
C GLY A 56 -19.54 11.05 2.10
N ASP A 57 -19.97 11.40 0.88
CA ASP A 57 -19.36 10.90 -0.36
C ASP A 57 -18.04 11.61 -0.63
N PHE A 58 -17.02 10.84 -1.00
CA PHE A 58 -15.70 11.35 -1.39
C PHE A 58 -15.61 11.51 -2.91
N LEU A 59 -15.69 12.74 -3.40
CA LEU A 59 -15.88 13.03 -4.82
C LEU A 59 -14.70 13.82 -5.41
N PRO A 60 -14.17 13.47 -6.60
CA PRO A 60 -13.17 14.29 -7.28
C PRO A 60 -13.83 15.57 -7.82
N ILE A 61 -13.25 16.72 -7.51
CA ILE A 61 -13.78 18.04 -7.92
C ILE A 61 -12.89 18.78 -8.92
N ALA A 62 -11.59 18.48 -8.95
CA ALA A 62 -10.65 19.08 -9.89
C ALA A 62 -9.45 18.16 -10.15
N ILE A 63 -8.97 18.13 -11.39
CA ILE A 63 -7.77 17.39 -11.79
C ILE A 63 -6.91 18.28 -12.69
N GLN A 64 -5.64 18.46 -12.35
CA GLN A 64 -4.62 19.03 -13.22
C GLN A 64 -3.65 17.91 -13.60
N LEU A 65 -3.41 17.68 -14.90
CA LEU A 65 -2.70 16.47 -15.34
C LEU A 65 -1.20 16.49 -15.11
N ASN A 66 -0.58 17.67 -15.18
CA ASN A 66 0.85 17.84 -14.88
C ASN A 66 1.08 18.87 -13.78
N GLN A 67 2.29 18.93 -13.23
CA GLN A 67 2.63 19.75 -12.07
C GLN A 67 2.60 21.26 -12.34
N ARG A 68 3.03 21.70 -13.53
CA ARG A 68 3.14 23.13 -13.86
C ARG A 68 1.83 23.65 -14.47
N PRO A 69 1.11 24.58 -13.83
CA PRO A 69 -0.11 25.14 -14.40
C PRO A 69 0.20 25.97 -15.65
N GLY A 70 -0.68 25.91 -16.65
CA GLY A 70 -0.49 26.63 -17.90
C GLY A 70 -1.69 26.52 -18.83
N ASN A 71 -1.69 27.30 -19.92
CA ASN A 71 -2.74 27.19 -20.95
C ASN A 71 -2.76 25.81 -21.60
N ASP A 72 -1.61 25.15 -21.67
CA ASP A 72 -1.36 23.79 -22.18
C ASP A 72 -1.47 22.69 -21.11
N ASN A 73 -1.87 23.04 -19.89
CA ASN A 73 -2.14 22.11 -18.79
C ASN A 73 -3.30 22.66 -17.93
N PRO A 74 -4.53 22.63 -18.45
CA PRO A 74 -5.69 23.18 -17.77
C PRO A 74 -6.11 22.30 -16.57
N VAL A 75 -6.86 22.90 -15.65
CA VAL A 75 -7.57 22.18 -14.59
C VAL A 75 -8.92 21.70 -15.12
N PHE A 76 -9.12 20.40 -15.16
CA PHE A 76 -10.37 19.73 -15.52
C PHE A 76 -11.29 19.60 -14.30
N THR A 77 -12.60 19.70 -14.51
CA THR A 77 -13.64 19.61 -13.47
C THR A 77 -14.86 18.88 -14.03
N SER A 78 -15.81 18.51 -13.15
CA SER A 78 -17.09 17.91 -13.57
C SER A 78 -18.00 18.83 -14.40
N GLU A 79 -17.70 20.14 -14.47
CA GLU A 79 -18.44 21.11 -15.29
C GLU A 79 -17.94 21.17 -16.74
N ASP A 80 -16.82 20.50 -17.06
CA ASP A 80 -16.35 20.36 -18.43
C ASP A 80 -17.15 19.30 -19.20
N SER A 81 -16.83 19.07 -20.48
CA SER A 81 -17.49 17.99 -21.22
C SER A 81 -17.24 16.63 -20.56
N ASP A 82 -18.25 15.74 -20.59
CA ASP A 82 -18.13 14.39 -20.02
C ASP A 82 -16.88 13.64 -20.52
N ILE A 83 -16.48 13.89 -21.77
CA ILE A 83 -15.31 13.29 -22.42
C ILE A 83 -14.00 13.87 -21.86
N ASP A 84 -13.90 15.19 -21.70
CA ASP A 84 -12.72 15.82 -21.11
C ASP A 84 -12.53 15.36 -19.65
N TRP A 85 -13.62 15.34 -18.88
CA TRP A 85 -13.58 14.91 -17.48
C TRP A 85 -13.24 13.43 -17.33
N LEU A 86 -13.79 12.57 -18.21
CA LEU A 86 -13.43 11.16 -18.25
C LEU A 86 -11.95 10.95 -18.61
N MET A 87 -11.44 11.67 -19.60
CA MET A 87 -10.03 11.60 -19.98
C MET A 87 -9.13 12.01 -18.80
N ALA A 88 -9.47 13.10 -18.10
CA ALA A 88 -8.69 13.55 -16.94
C ALA A 88 -8.65 12.50 -15.82
N LYS A 89 -9.79 11.87 -15.52
CA LYS A 89 -9.87 10.76 -14.56
C LYS A 89 -9.05 9.54 -15.00
N ILE A 90 -9.04 9.20 -16.30
CA ILE A 90 -8.23 8.09 -16.82
C ILE A 90 -6.73 8.32 -16.57
N PHE A 91 -6.22 9.54 -16.82
CA PHE A 91 -4.83 9.88 -16.51
C PHE A 91 -4.53 9.85 -15.01
N LEU A 92 -5.46 10.34 -14.17
CA LEU A 92 -5.33 10.23 -12.72
C LEU A 92 -5.26 8.76 -12.25
N ARG A 93 -6.15 7.91 -12.77
CA ARG A 93 -6.18 6.48 -12.45
C ARG A 93 -4.96 5.74 -12.98
N ASN A 94 -4.40 6.13 -14.12
CA ASN A 94 -3.12 5.60 -14.61
C ASN A 94 -1.96 5.95 -13.67
N ALA A 95 -1.84 7.22 -13.27
CA ALA A 95 -0.82 7.67 -12.33
C ALA A 95 -0.91 6.95 -10.97
N ASP A 96 -2.13 6.84 -10.42
CA ASP A 96 -2.41 6.06 -9.22
C ASP A 96 -1.96 4.61 -9.38
N ALA A 97 -2.30 3.95 -10.51
CA ALA A 97 -1.87 2.58 -10.78
C ALA A 97 -0.33 2.42 -10.84
N GLN A 98 0.40 3.41 -11.35
CA GLN A 98 1.87 3.36 -11.34
C GLN A 98 2.42 3.39 -9.92
N LEU A 99 1.92 4.31 -9.10
CA LEU A 99 2.33 4.47 -7.71
C LEU A 99 1.90 3.27 -6.85
N GLN A 100 0.68 2.78 -7.06
CA GLN A 100 0.14 1.65 -6.32
C GLN A 100 1.00 0.41 -6.53
N LEU A 101 1.29 0.04 -7.79
CA LEU A 101 2.07 -1.17 -8.07
C LEU A 101 3.55 -1.05 -7.65
N VAL A 102 4.19 0.08 -7.98
CA VAL A 102 5.65 0.22 -7.77
C VAL A 102 6.00 0.64 -6.34
N VAL A 103 5.16 1.46 -5.71
CA VAL A 103 5.45 2.03 -4.38
C VAL A 103 4.62 1.32 -3.32
N SER A 104 3.30 1.52 -3.29
CA SER A 104 2.45 1.05 -2.19
C SER A 104 2.38 -0.47 -2.06
N HIS A 105 2.55 -1.19 -3.16
CA HIS A 105 2.64 -2.65 -3.19
C HIS A 105 4.09 -3.10 -3.13
N LEU A 106 4.86 -2.92 -4.20
CA LEU A 106 6.21 -3.49 -4.29
C LEU A 106 7.18 -2.93 -3.23
N LEU A 107 7.35 -1.61 -3.15
CA LEU A 107 8.31 -1.03 -2.21
C LEU A 107 7.85 -1.19 -0.76
N ASP A 108 6.66 -0.67 -0.45
CA ASP A 108 6.16 -0.48 0.91
C ASP A 108 5.69 -1.77 1.58
N THR A 109 5.62 -2.89 0.85
CA THR A 109 5.42 -4.23 1.44
C THR A 109 6.60 -5.16 1.15
N HIS A 110 6.77 -5.61 -0.09
CA HIS A 110 7.74 -6.66 -0.44
C HIS A 110 9.17 -6.25 -0.09
N LEU A 111 9.64 -5.11 -0.62
CA LEU A 111 11.06 -4.77 -0.60
C LEU A 111 11.52 -4.25 0.77
N VAL A 112 10.68 -3.50 1.49
CA VAL A 112 11.01 -3.03 2.84
C VAL A 112 10.90 -4.12 3.91
N MET A 113 10.09 -5.17 3.70
CA MET A 113 10.01 -6.29 4.64
C MET A 113 11.09 -7.36 4.42
N GLU A 114 11.62 -7.51 3.20
CA GLU A 114 12.66 -8.50 2.88
C GLU A 114 13.91 -8.39 3.76
N PRO A 115 14.46 -7.19 4.08
CA PRO A 115 15.58 -7.06 5.01
C PRO A 115 15.30 -7.62 6.41
N PHE A 116 14.08 -7.44 6.94
CA PHE A 116 13.70 -8.01 8.23
C PHE A 116 13.64 -9.53 8.17
N ALA A 117 13.11 -10.10 7.08
CA ALA A 117 13.10 -11.55 6.87
C ALA A 117 14.52 -12.12 6.80
N VAL A 118 15.40 -11.50 6.00
CA VAL A 118 16.80 -11.91 5.84
C VAL A 118 17.55 -11.83 7.18
N ALA A 119 17.43 -10.73 7.92
CA ALA A 119 18.06 -10.58 9.23
C ALA A 119 17.53 -11.60 10.25
N THR A 120 16.23 -11.92 10.21
CA THR A 120 15.62 -12.93 11.08
C THR A 120 16.28 -14.29 10.88
N TYR A 121 16.47 -14.73 9.63
CA TYR A 121 17.16 -15.99 9.32
C TYR A 121 18.66 -15.96 9.62
N ARG A 122 19.31 -14.79 9.55
CA ARG A 122 20.76 -14.66 9.78
C ARG A 122 21.15 -14.59 11.25
N GLN A 123 20.33 -13.92 12.08
CA GLN A 123 20.72 -13.51 13.42
C GLN A 123 19.96 -14.19 14.55
N LEU A 124 18.75 -14.69 14.29
CA LEU A 124 17.91 -15.30 15.33
C LEU A 124 17.86 -16.83 15.16
N PRO A 125 18.32 -17.62 16.14
CA PRO A 125 18.21 -19.07 16.08
C PRO A 125 16.75 -19.51 16.22
N GLY A 126 16.43 -20.72 15.72
CA GLY A 126 15.05 -21.25 15.73
C GLY A 126 14.39 -21.38 17.11
N VAL A 127 15.17 -21.33 18.19
CA VAL A 127 14.69 -21.34 19.58
C VAL A 127 14.31 -19.94 20.09
N HIS A 128 14.81 -18.88 19.47
CA HIS A 128 14.60 -17.50 19.91
C HIS A 128 13.13 -17.09 19.79
N PRO A 129 12.51 -16.47 20.81
CA PRO A 129 11.08 -16.14 20.80
C PRO A 129 10.70 -15.23 19.63
N LEU A 130 11.53 -14.22 19.31
CA LEU A 130 11.29 -13.37 18.15
C LEU A 130 11.35 -14.12 16.80
N TYR A 131 12.22 -15.13 16.66
CA TYR A 131 12.23 -15.99 15.47
C TYR A 131 10.89 -16.74 15.35
N LYS A 132 10.47 -17.39 16.43
CA LYS A 132 9.21 -18.14 16.49
C LYS A 132 8.00 -17.26 16.17
N LEU A 133 8.02 -16.00 16.61
CA LEU A 133 6.96 -15.02 16.38
C LEU A 133 6.94 -14.53 14.92
N LEU A 134 8.10 -14.24 14.32
CA LEU A 134 8.16 -13.62 12.99
C LEU A 134 8.15 -14.61 11.82
N VAL A 135 8.67 -15.83 12.00
CA VAL A 135 8.84 -16.77 10.89
C VAL A 135 7.54 -17.11 10.14
N PRO A 136 6.35 -17.22 10.78
CA PRO A 136 5.09 -17.41 10.05
C PRO A 136 4.75 -16.25 9.11
N HIS A 137 5.21 -15.03 9.42
CA HIS A 137 4.95 -13.81 8.64
C HIS A 137 5.94 -13.57 7.50
N PHE A 138 6.98 -14.40 7.38
CA PHE A 138 7.96 -14.36 6.29
C PHE A 138 7.86 -15.55 5.33
N ARG A 139 6.88 -16.44 5.53
CA ARG A 139 6.69 -17.62 4.67
C ARG A 139 6.45 -17.20 3.22
N GLY A 140 7.25 -17.73 2.30
CA GLY A 140 7.17 -17.45 0.85
C GLY A 140 7.83 -16.15 0.39
N MET A 141 7.99 -15.14 1.25
CA MET A 141 8.47 -13.79 0.92
C MET A 141 9.76 -13.77 0.09
N LEU A 142 10.80 -14.47 0.54
CA LEU A 142 12.09 -14.47 -0.17
C LEU A 142 11.96 -15.09 -1.58
N GLY A 143 11.12 -16.13 -1.71
CA GLY A 143 10.89 -16.80 -2.99
C GLY A 143 10.14 -15.90 -3.96
N ILE A 144 9.05 -15.28 -3.52
CA ILE A 144 8.26 -14.38 -4.37
C ILE A 144 9.06 -13.14 -4.75
N ASN A 145 9.85 -12.55 -3.85
CA ASN A 145 10.67 -11.38 -4.18
C ASN A 145 11.76 -11.70 -5.21
N VAL A 146 12.34 -12.90 -5.17
CA VAL A 146 13.24 -13.37 -6.24
C VAL A 146 12.49 -13.49 -7.57
N PHE A 147 11.30 -14.10 -7.57
CA PHE A 147 10.47 -14.20 -8.77
C PHE A 147 10.11 -12.82 -9.35
N VAL A 148 9.70 -11.87 -8.50
CA VAL A 148 9.37 -10.50 -8.91
C VAL A 148 10.57 -9.82 -9.58
N ARG A 149 11.77 -9.94 -9.00
CA ARG A 149 13.01 -9.41 -9.62
C ARG A 149 13.29 -10.05 -10.98
N GLU A 150 13.21 -11.37 -11.06
CA GLU A 150 13.64 -12.14 -12.22
C GLU A 150 12.61 -12.26 -13.34
N ALA A 151 11.32 -12.05 -13.08
CA ALA A 151 10.26 -12.20 -14.06
C ALA A 151 9.50 -10.90 -14.35
N LEU A 152 9.30 -10.06 -13.34
CA LEU A 152 8.46 -8.86 -13.46
C LEU A 152 9.28 -7.59 -13.68
N LEU A 153 10.27 -7.33 -12.82
CA LEU A 153 10.99 -6.05 -12.77
C LEU A 153 12.18 -5.94 -13.71
N LYS A 154 12.89 -7.04 -13.98
CA LYS A 154 14.07 -7.02 -14.86
C LYS A 154 13.73 -6.40 -16.22
N GLU A 155 14.73 -5.85 -16.88
CA GLU A 155 14.58 -5.35 -18.25
C GLU A 155 14.09 -6.46 -19.19
N GLY A 156 13.04 -6.17 -19.95
CA GLY A 156 12.31 -7.15 -20.77
C GLY A 156 11.39 -8.09 -19.96
N GLY A 157 11.17 -7.79 -18.68
CA GLY A 157 10.20 -8.47 -17.82
C GLY A 157 8.76 -8.04 -18.10
N VAL A 158 7.81 -8.70 -17.45
CA VAL A 158 6.37 -8.52 -17.73
C VAL A 158 5.90 -7.06 -17.51
N LEU A 159 6.46 -6.33 -16.55
CA LEU A 159 6.04 -4.94 -16.29
C LEU A 159 6.40 -3.98 -17.43
N ASP A 160 7.45 -4.29 -18.21
CA ASP A 160 7.79 -3.52 -19.41
C ASP A 160 6.75 -3.65 -20.51
N ASP A 161 5.90 -4.67 -20.46
CA ASP A 161 4.88 -4.88 -21.48
C ASP A 161 3.56 -4.16 -21.17
N VAL A 162 3.34 -3.75 -19.92
CA VAL A 162 2.02 -3.27 -19.45
C VAL A 162 2.03 -1.92 -18.75
N MET A 163 3.17 -1.43 -18.27
CA MET A 163 3.22 -0.18 -17.48
C MET A 163 3.66 1.04 -18.30
N SER A 164 3.03 2.19 -18.07
CA SER A 164 3.44 3.47 -18.65
C SER A 164 4.82 3.94 -18.19
N LEU A 165 5.20 3.69 -16.93
CA LEU A 165 6.57 3.96 -16.48
C LEU A 165 7.52 2.95 -17.10
N GLY A 166 8.58 3.45 -17.75
CA GLY A 166 9.61 2.61 -18.34
C GLY A 166 10.51 1.96 -17.28
N PRO A 167 11.36 1.00 -17.67
CA PRO A 167 12.27 0.32 -16.75
C PRO A 167 13.06 1.31 -15.89
N GLN A 168 13.71 2.30 -16.50
CA GLN A 168 14.49 3.30 -15.79
C GLN A 168 13.62 4.21 -14.91
N GLY A 169 12.45 4.62 -15.41
CA GLY A 169 11.48 5.40 -14.63
C GLY A 169 11.05 4.70 -13.35
N ARG A 170 10.77 3.37 -13.41
CA ARG A 170 10.41 2.58 -12.21
C ARG A 170 11.58 2.48 -11.23
N HIS A 171 12.80 2.26 -11.71
CA HIS A 171 14.00 2.24 -10.85
C HIS A 171 14.26 3.60 -10.19
N GLU A 172 14.06 4.70 -10.92
CA GLU A 172 14.20 6.05 -10.37
C GLU A 172 13.10 6.34 -9.34
N LEU A 173 11.85 5.95 -9.60
CA LEU A 173 10.75 6.07 -8.64
C LEU A 173 11.04 5.33 -7.34
N LEU A 174 11.43 4.05 -7.44
CA LEU A 174 11.83 3.23 -6.28
C LEU A 174 12.97 3.90 -5.51
N ARG A 175 14.00 4.40 -6.20
CA ARG A 175 15.13 5.09 -5.56
C ARG A 175 14.69 6.38 -4.86
N LYS A 176 13.83 7.20 -5.49
CA LYS A 176 13.31 8.44 -4.90
C LYS A 176 12.49 8.15 -3.64
N CYS A 177 11.54 7.21 -3.72
CA CYS A 177 10.71 6.84 -2.58
C CYS A 177 11.54 6.21 -1.45
N TYR A 178 12.48 5.32 -1.76
CA TYR A 178 13.36 4.71 -0.77
C TYR A 178 14.26 5.72 -0.03
N LYS A 179 14.70 6.79 -0.72
CA LYS A 179 15.46 7.87 -0.08
C LYS A 179 14.62 8.72 0.88
N ALA A 180 13.31 8.81 0.65
CA ALA A 180 12.38 9.52 1.52
C ALA A 180 11.71 8.59 2.55
N PHE A 181 11.95 7.27 2.47
CA PHE A 181 11.29 6.28 3.30
C PHE A 181 11.65 6.43 4.79
N ASN A 182 10.66 6.24 5.64
CA ASN A 182 10.83 6.08 7.07
C ASN A 182 9.88 4.99 7.57
N LEU A 183 10.35 4.11 8.46
CA LEU A 183 9.55 3.00 9.00
C LEU A 183 8.23 3.47 9.61
N ARG A 184 8.19 4.68 10.19
CA ARG A 184 6.98 5.29 10.73
C ARG A 184 5.85 5.42 9.70
N ALA A 185 6.15 5.49 8.40
CA ALA A 185 5.13 5.54 7.35
C ALA A 185 4.30 4.24 7.25
N LEU A 186 4.84 3.13 7.76
CA LEU A 186 4.19 1.81 7.83
C LEU A 186 3.45 1.57 9.15
N ASP A 187 3.61 2.47 10.13
CA ASP A 187 2.77 2.50 11.32
C ASP A 187 1.40 3.09 10.93
N LEU A 188 0.35 2.26 10.92
CA LEU A 188 -0.96 2.66 10.43
C LEU A 188 -1.53 3.86 11.21
N PRO A 189 -1.64 3.84 12.56
CA PRO A 189 -2.09 5.00 13.33
C PRO A 189 -1.28 6.27 13.04
N ALA A 190 0.05 6.17 13.03
CA ALA A 190 0.92 7.30 12.74
C ALA A 190 0.70 7.84 11.31
N SER A 191 0.67 6.96 10.33
CA SER A 191 0.49 7.28 8.91
C SER A 191 -0.86 7.92 8.60
N LEU A 192 -1.93 7.46 9.26
CA LEU A 192 -3.26 8.08 9.14
C LEU A 192 -3.25 9.50 9.71
N LYS A 193 -2.66 9.67 10.91
CA LYS A 193 -2.57 10.98 11.56
C LYS A 193 -1.69 11.96 10.80
N ASP A 194 -0.51 11.51 10.35
CA ASP A 194 0.45 12.33 9.61
C ASP A 194 -0.14 12.80 8.25
N ARG A 195 -1.13 12.06 7.70
CA ARG A 195 -1.90 12.43 6.50
C ARG A 195 -3.23 13.14 6.79
N GLY A 196 -3.62 13.33 8.05
CA GLY A 196 -4.89 13.94 8.44
C GLY A 196 -6.13 13.10 8.08
N LEU A 197 -6.01 11.77 8.06
CA LEU A 197 -7.07 10.82 7.69
C LEU A 197 -7.68 10.08 8.89
N ASP A 198 -7.22 10.36 10.11
CA ASP A 198 -7.60 9.66 11.34
C ASP A 198 -8.97 10.08 11.92
N ASP A 199 -9.51 11.24 11.54
CA ASP A 199 -10.84 11.67 11.99
C ASP A 199 -11.98 11.07 11.14
N PHE A 200 -12.67 10.06 11.68
CA PHE A 200 -13.80 9.40 11.02
C PHE A 200 -15.01 10.28 10.79
N ARG A 201 -15.11 11.45 11.44
CA ARG A 201 -16.21 12.39 11.27
C ARG A 201 -15.98 13.27 10.04
N LEU A 202 -14.72 13.60 9.74
CA LEU A 202 -14.34 14.40 8.56
C LEU A 202 -14.21 13.56 7.30
N LEU A 203 -13.80 12.28 7.44
CA LEU A 203 -13.76 11.31 6.35
C LEU A 203 -14.55 10.05 6.73
N PRO A 204 -15.89 10.09 6.63
CA PRO A 204 -16.72 8.92 6.88
C PRO A 204 -16.54 7.87 5.77
N GLY A 205 -16.89 6.61 6.07
CA GLY A 205 -16.89 5.54 5.08
C GLY A 205 -15.52 4.99 4.69
N TYR A 206 -14.42 5.46 5.28
CA TYR A 206 -13.06 5.00 4.95
C TYR A 206 -12.75 3.61 5.56
N ARG A 207 -13.23 2.56 4.90
CA ARG A 207 -13.17 1.17 5.41
C ARG A 207 -11.76 0.66 5.70
N TYR A 208 -10.77 1.02 4.87
CA TYR A 208 -9.37 0.65 5.11
C TYR A 208 -8.88 1.14 6.48
N ARG A 209 -9.16 2.39 6.84
CA ARG A 209 -8.82 2.95 8.16
C ARG A 209 -9.54 2.19 9.26
N ASP A 210 -10.87 2.11 9.18
CA ASP A 210 -11.68 1.62 10.28
C ASP A 210 -11.35 0.14 10.58
N ASP A 211 -11.22 -0.68 9.55
CA ASP A 211 -10.92 -2.11 9.64
C ASP A 211 -9.47 -2.33 10.06
N GLY A 212 -8.56 -1.58 9.44
CA GLY A 212 -7.15 -1.64 9.74
C GLY A 212 -6.83 -1.27 11.17
N MET A 213 -7.45 -0.22 11.73
CA MET A 213 -7.22 0.21 13.12
C MET A 213 -7.67 -0.85 14.15
N MET A 214 -8.77 -1.56 13.88
CA MET A 214 -9.21 -2.67 14.74
C MET A 214 -8.19 -3.82 14.74
N ILE A 215 -7.72 -4.21 13.55
CA ILE A 215 -6.76 -5.31 13.40
C ILE A 215 -5.39 -4.90 13.95
N TRP A 216 -4.95 -3.67 13.70
CA TRP A 216 -3.71 -3.10 14.21
C TRP A 216 -3.62 -3.21 15.73
N GLY A 217 -4.64 -2.71 16.45
CA GLY A 217 -4.66 -2.79 17.92
C GLY A 217 -4.66 -4.24 18.43
N CYS A 218 -5.26 -5.16 17.69
CA CYS A 218 -5.23 -6.59 18.01
C CYS A 218 -3.82 -7.20 17.82
N ILE A 219 -3.11 -6.83 16.74
CA ILE A 219 -1.73 -7.26 16.49
C ILE A 219 -0.80 -6.67 17.55
N GLU A 220 -0.92 -5.38 17.84
CA GLU A 220 -0.10 -4.69 18.85
C GLU A 220 -0.24 -5.35 20.22
N LYS A 221 -1.48 -5.66 20.64
CA LYS A 221 -1.73 -6.40 21.88
C LYS A 221 -1.07 -7.79 21.85
N PHE A 222 -1.28 -8.56 20.78
CA PHE A 222 -0.69 -9.89 20.63
C PHE A 222 0.84 -9.86 20.74
N VAL A 223 1.48 -8.92 20.04
CA VAL A 223 2.94 -8.74 20.08
C VAL A 223 3.41 -8.34 21.48
N THR A 224 2.70 -7.41 22.12
CA THR A 224 2.99 -6.97 23.50
C THR A 224 2.95 -8.15 24.47
N ASP A 225 1.86 -8.91 24.45
CA ASP A 225 1.64 -10.03 25.36
C ASP A 225 2.70 -11.12 25.12
N MET A 226 2.96 -11.48 23.85
CA MET A 226 3.96 -12.49 23.50
C MET A 226 5.36 -12.11 23.94
N LEU A 227 5.82 -10.89 23.64
CA LEU A 227 7.17 -10.45 24.01
C LEU A 227 7.33 -10.28 25.52
N SER A 228 6.27 -9.88 26.24
CA SER A 228 6.27 -9.75 27.69
C SER A 228 6.44 -11.09 28.42
N LEU A 229 6.19 -12.24 27.77
CA LEU A 229 6.49 -13.56 28.33
C LEU A 229 8.00 -13.83 28.44
N HIS A 230 8.81 -13.12 27.64
CA HIS A 230 10.24 -13.37 27.48
C HIS A 230 11.12 -12.21 27.97
N TYR A 231 10.60 -10.98 27.93
CA TYR A 231 11.30 -9.77 28.39
C TYR A 231 10.48 -9.09 29.49
N ASP A 232 10.94 -9.24 30.73
CA ASP A 232 10.29 -8.68 31.93
C ASP A 232 10.61 -7.19 32.15
N ARG A 233 11.73 -6.71 31.59
CA ARG A 233 12.21 -5.34 31.69
C ARG A 233 13.18 -5.02 30.56
N ASP A 234 13.33 -3.73 30.25
CA ASP A 234 14.21 -3.25 29.18
C ASP A 234 15.66 -3.73 29.29
N ALA A 235 16.18 -3.92 30.51
CA ALA A 235 17.55 -4.40 30.71
C ALA A 235 17.77 -5.81 30.14
N THR A 236 16.82 -6.73 30.35
CA THR A 236 16.90 -8.11 29.84
C THR A 236 16.95 -8.13 28.31
N LEU A 237 16.22 -7.21 27.68
CA LEU A 237 16.19 -7.02 26.24
C LEU A 237 17.49 -6.39 25.70
N GLN A 238 18.08 -5.44 26.43
CA GLN A 238 19.32 -4.78 26.01
C GLN A 238 20.54 -5.71 26.06
N ASP A 239 20.50 -6.73 26.93
CA ASP A 239 21.52 -7.77 27.08
C ASP A 239 21.38 -8.91 26.04
N ASP A 240 20.27 -8.96 25.28
CA ASP A 240 20.02 -9.96 24.26
C ASP A 240 20.86 -9.70 22.99
N LEU A 241 22.03 -10.34 22.92
CA LEU A 241 22.95 -10.14 21.80
C LEU A 241 22.39 -10.60 20.45
N GLU A 242 21.46 -11.56 20.41
CA GLU A 242 20.86 -12.07 19.18
C GLU A 242 19.87 -11.03 18.62
N LEU A 243 19.01 -10.49 19.49
CA LEU A 243 18.11 -9.38 19.15
C LEU A 243 18.86 -8.12 18.70
N GLN A 244 19.93 -7.76 19.41
CA GLN A 244 20.70 -6.56 19.06
C GLN A 244 21.42 -6.74 17.71
N ARG A 245 21.94 -7.94 17.42
CA ARG A 245 22.50 -8.26 16.09
C ARG A 245 21.44 -8.25 15.00
N TRP A 246 20.25 -8.77 15.28
CA TRP A 246 19.13 -8.77 14.34
C TRP A 246 18.80 -7.37 13.86
N ILE A 247 18.54 -6.43 14.77
CA ILE A 247 18.20 -5.07 14.35
C ILE A 247 19.40 -4.32 13.74
N SER A 248 20.62 -4.59 14.21
CA SER A 248 21.84 -4.03 13.62
C SER A 248 22.04 -4.50 12.18
N ASP A 249 21.74 -5.76 11.85
CA ASP A 249 21.82 -6.29 10.47
C ASP A 249 20.77 -5.61 9.57
N VAL A 250 19.54 -5.42 10.06
CA VAL A 250 18.50 -4.63 9.35
C VAL A 250 18.96 -3.19 9.12
N TYR A 251 19.53 -2.54 10.13
CA TYR A 251 20.04 -1.18 10.03
C TYR A 251 21.18 -1.09 9.02
N GLU A 252 22.28 -1.82 9.24
CA GLU A 252 23.54 -1.66 8.51
C GLU A 252 23.48 -2.22 7.09
N HIS A 253 22.83 -3.37 6.91
CA HIS A 253 22.85 -4.11 5.66
C HIS A 253 21.51 -4.08 4.92
N GLY A 254 20.41 -3.81 5.61
CA GLY A 254 19.09 -3.63 5.00
C GLY A 254 18.84 -2.21 4.51
N PHE A 255 18.81 -1.26 5.43
CA PHE A 255 18.30 0.09 5.15
C PHE A 255 19.37 1.18 4.96
N ASN A 256 20.55 1.03 5.56
CA ASN A 256 21.57 2.10 5.57
C ASN A 256 22.87 1.76 4.86
N TRP A 257 22.87 0.72 4.02
CA TRP A 257 24.06 0.25 3.31
C TRP A 257 24.65 1.27 2.32
N GLU A 258 23.85 2.20 1.77
CA GLU A 258 24.27 3.14 0.72
C GLU A 258 24.63 4.54 1.26
N ASP A 259 23.77 5.14 2.10
CA ASP A 259 23.79 6.59 2.35
C ASP A 259 23.63 7.01 3.82
N ASN A 260 23.51 6.05 4.77
CA ASN A 260 23.33 6.31 6.20
C ASN A 260 22.20 7.30 6.58
N GLN A 261 21.15 7.44 5.75
CA GLN A 261 20.01 8.30 6.08
C GLN A 261 19.17 7.71 7.22
N ASP A 262 18.58 8.56 8.07
CA ASP A 262 17.69 8.08 9.13
C ASP A 262 16.33 7.65 8.55
N ARG A 263 16.16 6.33 8.43
CA ARG A 263 14.92 5.69 7.97
C ARG A 263 14.04 5.22 9.12
N GLY A 264 14.28 5.68 10.36
CA GLY A 264 13.53 5.27 11.54
C GLY A 264 13.85 3.85 12.04
N ILE A 265 14.87 3.20 11.47
CA ILE A 265 15.40 1.92 11.96
C ILE A 265 16.42 2.21 13.05
N PRO A 266 16.27 1.69 14.28
CA PRO A 266 17.28 1.87 15.31
C PRO A 266 18.46 0.93 15.11
N HIS A 267 19.68 1.36 15.45
CA HIS A 267 20.86 0.47 15.47
C HIS A 267 20.79 -0.56 16.62
N ARG A 268 20.07 -0.22 17.70
CA ARG A 268 19.88 -1.04 18.90
C ARG A 268 18.47 -0.87 19.44
N ILE A 269 17.86 -1.97 19.90
CA ILE A 269 16.59 -1.90 20.61
C ILE A 269 16.85 -1.53 22.07
N LYS A 270 16.17 -0.47 22.54
CA LYS A 270 16.39 0.10 23.88
C LYS A 270 15.28 -0.24 24.88
N SER A 271 14.07 -0.52 24.40
CA SER A 271 12.93 -0.83 25.26
C SER A 271 12.03 -1.89 24.65
N LEU A 272 11.23 -2.53 25.50
CA LEU A 272 10.20 -3.47 25.04
C LEU A 272 9.20 -2.79 24.11
N GLN A 273 8.76 -1.56 24.43
CA GLN A 273 7.83 -0.82 23.57
C GLN A 273 8.41 -0.60 22.16
N GLN A 274 9.69 -0.23 22.04
CA GLN A 274 10.32 -0.06 20.73
C GLN A 274 10.34 -1.37 19.92
N LEU A 275 10.54 -2.52 20.59
CA LEU A 275 10.44 -3.82 19.92
C LEU A 275 9.01 -4.12 19.49
N VAL A 276 8.03 -3.86 20.35
CA VAL A 276 6.60 -4.03 20.06
C VAL A 276 6.20 -3.21 18.85
N ASP A 277 6.58 -1.93 18.79
CA ASP A 277 6.24 -1.03 17.68
C ASP A 277 6.77 -1.60 16.35
N ILE A 278 8.04 -1.98 16.31
CA ILE A 278 8.69 -2.53 15.10
C ILE A 278 8.05 -3.86 14.69
N VAL A 279 7.82 -4.77 15.64
CA VAL A 279 7.26 -6.10 15.34
C VAL A 279 5.80 -5.99 14.91
N THR A 280 5.04 -5.05 15.47
CA THR A 280 3.68 -4.74 15.04
C THR A 280 3.67 -4.25 13.60
N ILE A 281 4.56 -3.31 13.24
CA ILE A 281 4.73 -2.86 11.84
C ILE A 281 5.05 -4.02 10.92
N ILE A 282 5.97 -4.92 11.31
CA ILE A 282 6.34 -6.08 10.48
C ILE A 282 5.12 -6.99 10.26
N ILE A 283 4.45 -7.41 11.32
CA ILE A 283 3.30 -8.33 11.21
C ILE A 283 2.17 -7.67 10.42
N TRP A 284 1.85 -6.41 10.71
CA TRP A 284 0.86 -5.62 9.96
C TRP A 284 1.20 -5.54 8.48
N THR A 285 2.45 -5.20 8.15
CA THR A 285 2.87 -4.98 6.76
C THR A 285 2.84 -6.28 5.97
N CYS A 286 3.38 -7.35 6.55
CA CYS A 286 3.45 -8.66 5.91
C CYS A 286 2.08 -9.33 5.69
N SER A 287 1.09 -8.99 6.51
CA SER A 287 -0.25 -9.58 6.45
C SER A 287 -1.27 -8.57 5.92
N VAL A 288 -1.76 -7.70 6.78
CA VAL A 288 -2.92 -6.84 6.56
C VAL A 288 -2.67 -5.80 5.48
N GLN A 289 -1.54 -5.09 5.53
CA GLN A 289 -1.24 -4.06 4.52
C GLN A 289 -1.09 -4.68 3.14
N HIS A 290 -0.30 -5.75 3.03
CA HIS A 290 -0.13 -6.48 1.78
C HIS A 290 -1.47 -6.98 1.24
N ALA A 291 -2.31 -7.60 2.07
CA ALA A 291 -3.65 -8.03 1.67
C ALA A 291 -4.52 -6.84 1.18
N ALA A 292 -4.44 -5.68 1.84
CA ALA A 292 -5.20 -4.50 1.44
C ALA A 292 -4.82 -3.95 0.07
N VAL A 293 -3.52 -3.99 -0.28
CA VAL A 293 -3.01 -3.45 -1.56
C VAL A 293 -2.89 -4.50 -2.66
N ASN A 294 -2.98 -5.79 -2.34
CA ASN A 294 -2.88 -6.88 -3.31
C ASN A 294 -4.24 -7.59 -3.57
N GLY A 295 -5.02 -7.85 -2.51
CA GLY A 295 -6.24 -8.68 -2.58
C GLY A 295 -7.37 -8.11 -3.46
N GLY A 296 -7.35 -6.80 -3.73
CA GLY A 296 -8.29 -6.11 -4.62
C GLY A 296 -7.81 -5.96 -6.06
N ALA A 297 -6.73 -6.63 -6.48
CA ALA A 297 -6.16 -6.41 -7.82
C ALA A 297 -7.16 -6.79 -8.94
N ARG A 298 -7.92 -7.88 -8.80
CA ARG A 298 -8.98 -8.24 -9.76
C ARG A 298 -10.05 -7.15 -9.90
N ASP A 299 -10.54 -6.65 -8.78
CA ASP A 299 -11.62 -5.64 -8.77
C ASP A 299 -11.13 -4.28 -9.28
N THR A 300 -9.85 -3.96 -9.03
CA THR A 300 -9.25 -2.68 -9.43
C THR A 300 -8.80 -2.68 -10.89
N TYR A 301 -8.09 -3.73 -11.32
CA TYR A 301 -7.39 -3.81 -12.61
C TYR A 301 -8.10 -4.67 -13.66
N GLY A 302 -9.12 -5.44 -13.27
CA GLY A 302 -9.86 -6.33 -14.16
C GLY A 302 -10.70 -5.58 -15.20
N PHE A 303 -11.28 -4.44 -14.83
CA PHE A 303 -11.87 -3.51 -15.79
C PHE A 303 -10.85 -2.43 -16.17
N VAL A 304 -10.08 -2.68 -17.23
CA VAL A 304 -8.91 -1.87 -17.63
C VAL A 304 -9.17 -0.35 -17.64
N PRO A 305 -10.30 0.19 -18.15
CA PRO A 305 -10.54 1.63 -18.12
C PRO A 305 -10.59 2.26 -16.71
N ASN A 306 -10.84 1.48 -15.65
CA ASN A 306 -10.84 1.95 -14.26
C ASN A 306 -9.42 2.22 -13.73
N ALA A 307 -8.44 1.42 -14.15
CA ALA A 307 -7.06 1.52 -13.69
C ALA A 307 -6.11 1.03 -14.79
N PRO A 308 -5.97 1.77 -15.90
CA PRO A 308 -5.13 1.33 -17.00
C PRO A 308 -3.65 1.42 -16.60
N LEU A 309 -2.90 0.33 -16.75
CA LEU A 309 -1.47 0.30 -16.44
C LEU A 309 -0.64 1.05 -17.47
N CYS A 310 -1.11 1.15 -18.73
CA CYS A 310 -0.51 2.00 -19.74
C CYS A 310 -1.51 2.95 -20.41
N LEU A 311 -1.00 4.05 -20.96
CA LEU A 311 -1.70 4.92 -21.90
C LEU A 311 -0.85 5.13 -23.15
N ARG A 312 -1.48 5.24 -24.32
CA ARG A 312 -0.81 5.24 -25.65
C ARG A 312 -0.81 6.59 -26.35
N ARG A 313 -1.33 7.62 -25.69
CA ARG A 313 -1.34 9.01 -26.19
C ARG A 313 -0.99 9.97 -25.07
N PRO A 314 -0.39 11.13 -25.39
CA PRO A 314 -0.06 12.14 -24.39
C PRO A 314 -1.34 12.75 -23.78
N PRO A 315 -1.23 13.37 -22.58
CA PRO A 315 -2.29 14.17 -21.99
C PRO A 315 -2.81 15.24 -22.97
N PRO A 316 -4.12 15.52 -22.99
CA PRO A 316 -4.66 16.59 -23.83
C PRO A 316 -4.18 17.97 -23.34
N PRO A 317 -3.60 18.82 -24.22
CA PRO A 317 -3.11 20.13 -23.82
C PRO A 317 -4.22 21.17 -23.61
N TRP A 318 -5.42 20.94 -24.15
CA TRP A 318 -6.55 21.87 -24.05
C TRP A 318 -7.85 21.09 -23.82
N LYS A 319 -8.90 21.77 -23.35
CA LYS A 319 -10.25 21.21 -23.22
C LYS A 319 -10.99 21.21 -24.56
N GLY A 320 -11.97 20.34 -24.73
CA GLY A 320 -12.89 20.33 -25.88
C GLY A 320 -12.28 19.84 -27.19
N ILE A 321 -11.07 19.27 -27.16
CA ILE A 321 -10.37 18.75 -28.35
C ILE A 321 -10.39 17.22 -28.43
N VAL A 322 -10.79 16.53 -27.37
CA VAL A 322 -10.85 15.06 -27.32
C VAL A 322 -12.25 14.58 -27.62
N GLY A 323 -12.37 13.52 -28.43
CA GLY A 323 -13.59 12.76 -28.62
C GLY A 323 -13.51 11.37 -27.98
N MET A 324 -14.63 10.65 -27.97
CA MET A 324 -14.67 9.26 -27.47
C MET A 324 -13.67 8.35 -28.20
N THR A 325 -13.45 8.57 -29.49
CA THR A 325 -12.42 7.83 -30.26
C THR A 325 -11.01 8.08 -29.73
N ASP A 326 -10.72 9.28 -29.22
CA ASP A 326 -9.41 9.57 -28.64
C ASP A 326 -9.22 8.88 -27.29
N ILE A 327 -10.27 8.75 -26.47
CA ILE A 327 -10.24 7.93 -25.25
C ILE A 327 -9.88 6.48 -25.59
N VAL A 328 -10.61 5.86 -26.53
CA VAL A 328 -10.36 4.47 -26.93
C VAL A 328 -8.93 4.27 -27.46
N ARG A 329 -8.40 5.25 -28.18
CA ARG A 329 -7.02 5.22 -28.70
C ARG A 329 -5.94 5.52 -27.64
N THR A 330 -6.32 6.13 -26.52
CA THR A 330 -5.43 6.45 -25.41
C THR A 330 -5.30 5.26 -24.46
N LEU A 331 -6.36 4.47 -24.29
CA LEU A 331 -6.35 3.24 -23.51
C LEU A 331 -5.43 2.15 -24.10
N PRO A 332 -5.06 1.12 -23.32
CA PRO A 332 -4.31 -0.03 -23.80
C PRO A 332 -4.98 -0.72 -25.01
N ASP A 333 -4.20 -1.33 -25.90
CA ASP A 333 -4.80 -2.27 -26.87
C ASP A 333 -5.19 -3.59 -26.21
N MET A 334 -5.87 -4.43 -26.97
CA MET A 334 -6.38 -5.71 -26.49
C MET A 334 -5.28 -6.64 -25.94
N ASP A 335 -4.11 -6.68 -26.56
CA ASP A 335 -3.01 -7.54 -26.10
C ASP A 335 -2.46 -7.05 -24.76
N THR A 336 -2.24 -5.73 -24.62
CA THR A 336 -1.78 -5.12 -23.37
C THR A 336 -2.84 -5.21 -22.27
N ALA A 337 -4.11 -5.00 -22.61
CA ALA A 337 -5.24 -5.16 -21.71
C ALA A 337 -5.36 -6.60 -21.20
N LEU A 338 -5.21 -7.60 -22.08
CA LEU A 338 -5.23 -9.02 -21.70
C LEU A 338 -4.11 -9.34 -20.72
N LEU A 339 -2.88 -8.89 -20.99
CA LEU A 339 -1.74 -9.05 -20.08
C LEU A 339 -1.98 -8.39 -18.72
N GLN A 340 -2.48 -7.15 -18.70
CA GLN A 340 -2.87 -6.47 -17.46
C GLN A 340 -3.87 -7.30 -16.65
N THR A 341 -4.95 -7.80 -17.28
CA THR A 341 -5.94 -8.61 -16.57
C THR A 341 -5.39 -9.95 -16.09
N GLY A 342 -4.46 -10.56 -16.83
CA GLY A 342 -3.75 -11.75 -16.40
C GLY A 342 -2.86 -11.52 -15.18
N ILE A 343 -2.20 -10.35 -15.10
CA ILE A 343 -1.42 -9.96 -13.91
C ILE A 343 -2.35 -9.75 -12.71
N ALA A 344 -3.48 -9.06 -12.91
CA ALA A 344 -4.46 -8.85 -11.86
C ALA A 344 -5.01 -10.17 -11.27
N ASP A 345 -5.23 -11.16 -12.14
CA ASP A 345 -5.68 -12.49 -11.73
C ASP A 345 -4.59 -13.27 -10.98
N MET A 346 -3.35 -13.26 -11.51
CA MET A 346 -2.17 -13.88 -10.89
C MET A 346 -1.92 -13.33 -9.47
N MET A 347 -1.98 -12.01 -9.30
CA MET A 347 -1.78 -11.34 -8.00
C MET A 347 -2.77 -11.80 -6.92
N CYS A 348 -3.99 -12.20 -7.35
CA CYS A 348 -5.04 -12.67 -6.47
C CYS A 348 -5.16 -14.20 -6.43
N GLU A 349 -4.20 -14.95 -7.00
CA GLU A 349 -4.19 -16.40 -6.93
C GLU A 349 -3.68 -16.86 -5.56
N GLU A 350 -4.46 -17.70 -4.89
CA GLU A 350 -4.12 -18.18 -3.55
C GLU A 350 -3.36 -19.52 -3.64
N PRO A 351 -2.20 -19.65 -2.96
CA PRO A 351 -1.54 -20.93 -2.79
C PRO A 351 -2.49 -21.96 -2.15
N ARG A 352 -2.37 -23.23 -2.55
CA ARG A 352 -3.22 -24.32 -2.00
C ARG A 352 -3.04 -24.53 -0.50
N ASP A 353 -1.88 -24.17 0.03
CA ASP A 353 -1.45 -24.31 1.41
C ASP A 353 -1.31 -22.94 2.11
N GLU A 354 -2.10 -21.95 1.67
CA GLU A 354 -2.14 -20.62 2.28
C GLU A 354 -2.54 -20.68 3.76
N VAL A 355 -1.93 -19.81 4.57
CA VAL A 355 -2.20 -19.72 6.00
C VAL A 355 -2.59 -18.29 6.34
N TYR A 356 -3.82 -18.13 6.84
CA TYR A 356 -4.42 -16.84 7.12
C TYR A 356 -4.06 -16.30 8.52
N LEU A 357 -4.29 -14.99 8.70
CA LEU A 357 -4.02 -14.24 9.91
C LEU A 357 -4.50 -14.99 11.15
N SER A 358 -3.67 -15.01 12.20
CA SER A 358 -3.86 -15.71 13.48
C SER A 358 -3.76 -17.25 13.46
N HIS A 359 -3.66 -17.88 12.28
CA HIS A 359 -3.46 -19.32 12.21
C HIS A 359 -1.96 -19.67 12.20
N TYR A 360 -1.53 -20.51 13.14
CA TYR A 360 -0.12 -20.93 13.26
C TYR A 360 -0.01 -22.46 13.28
N PRO A 361 -0.09 -23.13 12.12
CA PRO A 361 -0.04 -24.60 12.06
C PRO A 361 1.34 -25.15 12.45
N GLU A 362 2.42 -24.42 12.13
CA GLU A 362 3.75 -24.72 12.65
C GLU A 362 3.84 -24.34 14.13
N ARG A 363 3.87 -25.36 15.00
CA ARG A 363 3.91 -25.20 16.47
C ARG A 363 5.30 -24.79 16.97
N HIS A 364 5.73 -23.57 16.63
CA HIS A 364 6.98 -22.98 17.12
C HIS A 364 6.94 -22.68 18.63
N PHE A 365 5.79 -22.20 19.11
CA PHE A 365 5.48 -22.07 20.53
C PHE A 365 4.76 -23.32 21.03
N VAL A 366 5.27 -23.89 22.12
CA VAL A 366 4.73 -25.07 22.80
C VAL A 366 4.39 -24.79 24.27
N GLU A 367 4.93 -23.69 24.79
CA GLU A 367 4.73 -23.17 26.12
C GLU A 367 3.23 -22.84 26.34
N GLU A 368 2.70 -23.11 27.54
CA GLU A 368 1.26 -22.96 27.82
C GLU A 368 0.81 -21.49 27.82
N ASN A 369 1.62 -20.61 28.39
CA ASN A 369 1.38 -19.16 28.39
C ASN A 369 1.39 -18.58 26.96
N ALA A 370 2.33 -18.98 26.11
CA ALA A 370 2.39 -18.53 24.72
C ALA A 370 1.18 -19.03 23.91
N ARG A 371 0.75 -20.27 24.13
CA ARG A 371 -0.48 -20.80 23.52
C ARG A 371 -1.73 -20.04 23.96
N ALA A 372 -1.84 -19.68 25.24
CA ALA A 372 -2.97 -18.88 25.72
C ALA A 372 -3.03 -17.50 25.05
N VAL A 373 -1.88 -16.85 24.81
CA VAL A 373 -1.81 -15.57 24.09
C VAL A 373 -2.23 -15.74 22.62
N ILE A 374 -1.80 -16.83 21.96
CA ILE A 374 -2.23 -17.16 20.60
C ILE A 374 -3.75 -17.42 20.54
N ASP A 375 -4.30 -18.17 21.49
CA ASP A 375 -5.73 -18.48 21.57
C ASP A 375 -6.56 -17.19 21.74
N GLU A 376 -6.09 -16.26 22.58
CA GLU A 376 -6.71 -14.93 22.74
C GLU A 376 -6.64 -14.11 21.45
N PHE A 377 -5.50 -14.12 20.75
CA PHE A 377 -5.34 -13.44 19.47
C PHE A 377 -6.31 -13.99 18.41
N GLN A 378 -6.43 -15.32 18.30
CA GLN A 378 -7.37 -15.99 17.39
C GLN A 378 -8.82 -15.63 17.71
N TYR A 379 -9.18 -15.61 18.99
CA TYR A 379 -10.51 -15.21 19.43
C TYR A 379 -10.83 -13.76 19.01
N ASN A 380 -9.92 -12.83 19.28
CA ASN A 380 -10.12 -11.41 18.95
C ASN A 380 -10.19 -11.19 17.43
N ILE A 381 -9.33 -11.84 16.66
CA ILE A 381 -9.35 -11.77 15.20
C ILE A 381 -10.65 -12.34 14.61
N THR A 382 -11.17 -13.43 15.18
CA THR A 382 -12.47 -14.00 14.78
C THR A 382 -13.62 -13.03 15.06
N ALA A 383 -13.61 -12.39 16.24
CA ALA A 383 -14.61 -11.39 16.59
C ALA A 383 -14.57 -10.16 15.65
N ILE A 384 -13.38 -9.70 15.26
CA ILE A 384 -13.21 -8.63 14.26
C ILE A 384 -13.75 -9.08 12.90
N ASN A 385 -13.46 -10.30 12.46
CA ASN A 385 -13.99 -10.86 11.21
C ASN A 385 -15.52 -10.82 11.17
N ASP A 386 -16.18 -11.27 12.24
CA ASP A 386 -17.63 -11.27 12.33
C ASP A 386 -18.23 -9.85 12.32
N ALA A 387 -17.57 -8.89 12.98
CA ALA A 387 -17.97 -7.50 12.98
C ALA A 387 -17.86 -6.86 11.57
N ILE A 388 -16.74 -7.09 10.88
CA ILE A 388 -16.51 -6.61 9.50
C ILE A 388 -17.51 -7.24 8.55
N ALA A 389 -17.73 -8.56 8.62
CA ALA A 389 -18.67 -9.29 7.80
C ALA A 389 -20.11 -8.80 8.00
N LYS A 390 -20.54 -8.61 9.26
CA LYS A 390 -21.86 -8.05 9.57
C LYS A 390 -22.02 -6.65 8.99
N ARG A 391 -21.04 -5.77 9.14
CA ARG A 391 -21.10 -4.40 8.62
C ARG A 391 -21.10 -4.38 7.08
N ASN A 392 -20.42 -5.33 6.43
CA ASN A 392 -20.43 -5.48 4.98
C ASN A 392 -21.83 -5.83 4.40
N THR A 393 -22.76 -6.33 5.21
CA THR A 393 -24.16 -6.57 4.76
C THR A 393 -24.99 -5.30 4.56
N LEU A 394 -24.51 -4.14 5.01
CA LEU A 394 -25.27 -2.89 5.07
C LEU A 394 -24.95 -1.89 3.94
N GLY A 395 -24.10 -2.24 2.97
CA GLY A 395 -23.68 -1.33 1.89
C GLY A 395 -23.61 -1.99 0.51
N ASP A 396 -23.46 -1.17 -0.53
CA ASP A 396 -23.52 -1.63 -1.93
C ASP A 396 -22.25 -2.38 -2.37
N VAL A 397 -21.08 -2.00 -1.83
CA VAL A 397 -19.79 -2.62 -2.13
C VAL A 397 -19.12 -3.04 -0.81
N PRO A 398 -19.05 -4.35 -0.50
CA PRO A 398 -18.42 -4.82 0.73
C PRO A 398 -16.88 -4.72 0.65
N ASN A 399 -16.23 -4.32 1.75
CA ASN A 399 -14.77 -4.39 1.86
C ASN A 399 -14.36 -5.80 2.32
N THR A 400 -14.01 -6.69 1.39
CA THR A 400 -13.69 -8.09 1.68
C THR A 400 -12.19 -8.36 1.87
N TYR A 401 -11.33 -7.42 1.47
CA TYR A 401 -9.87 -7.60 1.49
C TYR A 401 -9.29 -7.59 2.91
N LEU A 402 -9.98 -6.90 3.83
CA LEU A 402 -9.62 -6.82 5.25
C LEU A 402 -10.46 -7.72 6.15
N LEU A 403 -11.21 -8.69 5.59
CA LEU A 403 -11.75 -9.78 6.38
C LEU A 403 -10.58 -10.67 6.83
N PRO A 404 -10.32 -10.84 8.14
CA PRO A 404 -9.18 -11.63 8.61
C PRO A 404 -9.09 -13.05 8.05
N GLN A 405 -10.21 -13.69 7.75
CA GLN A 405 -10.23 -15.01 7.10
C GLN A 405 -9.65 -15.01 5.66
N ASN A 406 -9.49 -13.84 5.04
CA ASN A 406 -8.93 -13.64 3.70
C ASN A 406 -7.53 -13.01 3.74
N ILE A 407 -7.00 -12.66 4.92
CA ILE A 407 -5.69 -12.01 5.06
C ILE A 407 -4.63 -13.09 5.28
N PRO A 408 -3.68 -13.32 4.35
CA PRO A 408 -2.55 -14.23 4.60
C PRO A 408 -1.67 -13.74 5.75
N ASN A 409 -0.97 -14.66 6.43
CA ASN A 409 0.01 -14.27 7.45
C ASN A 409 1.23 -13.53 6.87
N SER A 410 1.54 -13.77 5.59
CA SER A 410 2.80 -13.36 4.97
C SER A 410 2.62 -12.92 3.52
N ILE A 411 3.65 -12.28 2.98
CA ILE A 411 3.75 -11.91 1.57
C ILE A 411 4.19 -13.16 0.79
N SER A 412 3.24 -13.88 0.21
CA SER A 412 3.46 -15.18 -0.46
C SER A 412 3.20 -15.16 -1.97
N ARG A 413 2.70 -14.04 -2.51
CA ARG A 413 2.24 -13.88 -3.89
C ARG A 413 2.42 -12.45 -4.36
#